data_AF-A0A9P7HAJ0-F1
#
_entry.id   AF-A0A9P7HAJ0-F1
#
_cell.length_a   1.000
_cell.length_b   1.000
_cell.length_c   1.000
_cell.angle_alpha   90.00
_cell.angle_beta   90.00
_cell.angle_gamma   90.00
#
_symmetry.space_group_name_H-M   'P 1'
#
loop_
_entity.id
_entity.type
_entity.pdbx_description
1 polymer ?
#
loop_
_entity_poly.entity_id
_entity_poly.type
_entity_poly.pdbx_seq_one_letter_code
_entity_poly.pdbx_strand_id
1 'polypeptide(L)' 'MVYGTLENGDWLMVGMSIFSTDRSVELRMQDDGKLAIYYNNRCAWQSTDQQTSNAKGAIMQGDGNLCI' A
#
# COMPACT_ATOMS: atom_id res chain seq x y z
N MET A 1 -7.15 -10.83 -0.81
CA MET A 1 -6.45 -10.54 0.46
C MET A 1 -5.19 -11.37 0.48
N VAL A 2 -4.02 -10.74 0.63
CA VAL A 2 -2.70 -11.36 0.48
C VAL A 2 -1.87 -11.09 1.74
N TYR A 3 -1.17 -12.10 2.24
CA TYR A 3 -0.10 -11.93 3.22
C TYR A 3 1.23 -11.85 2.49
N GLY A 4 2.16 -11.05 2.99
CA GLY A 4 3.55 -11.14 2.53
C GLY A 4 4.07 -9.87 1.89
N THR A 5 4.64 -9.99 0.70
CA THR A 5 5.50 -8.98 0.07
C THR A 5 4.86 -8.50 -1.23
N LEU A 6 5.02 -7.21 -1.53
CA LEU A 6 4.75 -6.68 -2.88
C LEU A 6 6.00 -6.94 -3.73
N GLU A 7 5.95 -7.93 -4.62
CA GLU A 7 7.10 -8.31 -5.43
C GLU A 7 7.29 -7.37 -6.63
N ASN A 8 8.48 -7.42 -7.23
CA ASN A 8 8.76 -6.64 -8.44
C ASN A 8 7.79 -7.03 -9.58
N GLY A 9 7.14 -6.03 -10.16
CA GLY A 9 6.11 -6.15 -11.20
C GLY A 9 4.69 -6.12 -10.65
N ASP A 10 4.50 -6.31 -9.35
CA ASP A 10 3.17 -6.38 -8.74
C ASP A 10 2.57 -5.00 -8.48
N TRP A 11 1.24 -4.97 -8.61
CA TRP A 11 0.42 -3.84 -8.23
C TRP A 11 -0.31 -4.13 -6.93
N LEU A 12 -0.24 -3.19 -6.00
CA LEU A 12 -1.22 -3.03 -4.93
C LEU A 12 -2.28 -2.03 -5.40
N MET A 13 -3.36 -2.54 -5.99
CA MET A 13 -4.45 -1.70 -6.49
C MET A 13 -5.15 -0.94 -5.36
N VAL A 14 -5.73 0.22 -5.69
CA VAL A 14 -6.57 0.98 -4.74
C VAL A 14 -7.61 0.08 -4.07
N GLY A 15 -7.75 0.24 -2.75
CA GLY A 15 -8.64 -0.53 -1.89
C GLY A 15 -8.03 -1.85 -1.39
N MET A 16 -6.92 -2.30 -1.97
CA MET A 16 -6.24 -3.53 -1.57
C MET A 16 -5.20 -3.30 -0.46
N SER A 17 -4.90 -4.41 0.22
CA SER A 17 -3.96 -4.43 1.34
C SER A 17 -3.10 -5.69 1.33
N ILE A 18 -1.90 -5.54 1.87
CA ILE A 18 -0.97 -6.61 2.23
C ILE A 18 -0.80 -6.58 3.75
N PHE A 19 -0.79 -7.74 4.38
CA PHE A 19 -0.66 -7.86 5.83
C PHE A 19 0.63 -8.56 6.23
N SER A 20 1.16 -8.18 7.40
CA SER A 20 2.15 -8.98 8.11
C SER A 20 1.56 -10.34 8.49
N THR A 21 2.43 -11.33 8.71
CA THR A 21 2.03 -12.71 9.05
C THR A 21 1.14 -12.78 10.30
N ASP A 22 1.42 -11.94 11.30
CA ASP A 22 0.67 -11.84 12.55
C ASP A 22 -0.55 -10.89 12.46
N ARG A 23 -0.78 -10.26 11.30
CA ARG A 23 -1.83 -9.26 11.02
C ARG A 23 -1.78 -7.99 11.87
N SER A 24 -0.68 -7.75 12.59
CA SER A 24 -0.54 -6.52 13.38
C SER A 24 -0.28 -5.29 12.49
N VAL A 25 0.29 -5.50 11.29
CA VAL A 25 0.63 -4.46 10.32
C VAL A 25 -0.13 -4.67 9.01
N GLU A 26 -0.65 -3.57 8.46
CA GLU A 26 -1.28 -3.50 7.14
C GLU A 26 -0.60 -2.43 6.29
N LEU A 27 -0.12 -2.82 5.10
CA LEU A 27 0.19 -1.89 4.00
C LEU A 27 -1.06 -1.79 3.12
N ARG A 28 -1.70 -0.62 3.11
CA ARG A 28 -2.96 -0.38 2.38
C ARG A 28 -2.76 0.70 1.32
N MET A 29 -3.16 0.38 0.09
CA MET A 29 -3.42 1.40 -0.92
C MET A 29 -4.84 1.93 -0.69
N GLN A 30 -4.94 3.10 -0.09
CA GLN A 30 -6.20 3.72 0.34
C GLN A 30 -7.04 4.19 -0.85
N ASP A 31 -8.35 4.27 -0.63
CA ASP A 31 -9.34 4.70 -1.64
C ASP A 31 -9.16 6.17 -2.07
N ASP A 32 -8.46 6.97 -1.27
CA ASP A 32 -8.13 8.38 -1.57
C ASP A 32 -6.77 8.56 -2.27
N GLY A 33 -6.17 7.45 -2.73
CA GLY A 33 -4.97 7.44 -3.55
C GLY A 33 -3.66 7.52 -2.78
N LYS A 34 -3.70 7.30 -1.47
CA LYS A 34 -2.52 7.29 -0.60
C LYS A 34 -2.06 5.88 -0.30
N LEU A 35 -0.77 5.73 -0.06
CA LEU A 35 -0.21 4.49 0.49
C LEU A 35 -0.01 4.70 1.99
N ALA A 36 -0.56 3.80 2.80
CA ALA A 36 -0.52 3.92 4.25
C ALA A 36 -0.08 2.63 4.93
N ILE A 37 0.58 2.79 6.08
CA ILE A 37 0.90 1.69 6.99
C ILE A 37 0.05 1.87 8.24
N TYR A 38 -0.68 0.82 8.61
CA TYR A 38 -1.41 0.74 9.87
C TYR A 38 -0.76 -0.27 10.80
N TYR A 39 -0.71 0.05 12.09
CA TYR A 39 -0.37 -0.88 13.17
C TYR A 39 -1.55 -0.97 14.13
N ASN A 40 -2.11 -2.16 14.32
CA ASN A 40 -3.32 -2.38 15.12
C ASN A 40 -4.45 -1.37 14.79
N ASN A 41 -4.76 -1.23 13.50
CA ASN A 41 -5.76 -0.31 12.94
C ASN A 41 -5.49 1.20 13.17
N ARG A 42 -4.31 1.58 13.66
CA ARG A 42 -3.90 2.99 13.77
C ARG A 42 -2.93 3.32 12.64
N CYS A 43 -3.21 4.41 11.93
CA CYS A 43 -2.31 4.89 10.89
C CYS A 43 -0.97 5.29 11.52
N ALA A 44 0.09 4.57 11.16
CA ALA A 44 1.45 4.82 11.64
C ALA A 44 2.23 5.70 10.65
N TRP A 45 1.92 5.61 9.35
CA TRP A 45 2.57 6.39 8.29
C TRP A 45 1.65 6.52 7.06
N GLN A 46 1.82 7.61 6.30
CA GLN A 46 1.18 7.88 5.01
C GLN A 46 2.18 8.50 4.03
N SER A 47 2.03 8.20 2.74
CA SER A 47 2.92 8.71 1.67
C SER A 47 2.84 10.22 1.46
N THR A 48 1.69 10.83 1.70
CA THR A 48 1.44 12.26 1.49
C THR A 48 0.23 12.72 2.30
N ASP A 49 0.13 14.02 2.57
CA ASP A 49 -1.06 14.64 3.15
C ASP A 49 -2.16 14.91 2.10
N GLN A 50 -1.77 15.09 0.83
CA GLN A 50 -2.66 15.36 -0.30
C GLN A 50 -3.35 14.11 -0.83
N GLN A 51 -4.62 14.22 -1.20
CA GLN A 51 -5.36 13.15 -1.87
C GLN A 51 -5.00 13.11 -3.36
N THR A 52 -4.97 11.90 -3.93
CA THR A 52 -4.74 11.67 -5.36
C THR A 52 -5.84 10.77 -5.90
N SER A 53 -7.01 11.37 -6.16
CA SER A 53 -8.26 10.64 -6.47
C SER A 53 -8.24 9.80 -7.75
N ASN A 54 -7.22 9.94 -8.60
CA ASN A 54 -7.05 9.19 -9.84
C ASN A 54 -5.91 8.16 -9.78
N ALA A 55 -5.36 7.87 -8.60
CA ALA A 55 -4.34 6.83 -8.46
C ALA A 55 -4.90 5.45 -8.85
N LYS A 56 -4.12 4.68 -9.61
CA LYS A 56 -4.47 3.28 -9.94
C LYS A 56 -4.11 2.33 -8.79
N GLY A 57 -2.98 2.59 -8.14
CA GLY A 57 -2.42 1.78 -7.07
C GLY A 57 -0.92 1.96 -6.98
N ALA A 58 -0.28 1.33 -6.00
CA ALA A 58 1.16 1.31 -5.89
C ALA A 58 1.76 0.16 -6.72
N ILE A 59 2.88 0.39 -7.42
CA ILE A 59 3.63 -0.64 -8.14
C ILE A 59 5.07 -0.69 -7.65
N MET A 60 5.54 -1.88 -7.30
CA MET A 60 6.96 -2.14 -7.15
C MET A 60 7.52 -2.45 -8.53
N GLN A 61 8.12 -1.46 -9.20
CA GLN A 61 8.62 -1.60 -10.56
C GLN A 61 9.83 -2.55 -10.60
N GLY A 62 10.06 -3.18 -11.76
CA GLY A 62 11.11 -4.18 -11.93
C GLY A 62 12.54 -3.64 -11.74
N ASP A 63 12.71 -2.32 -11.78
CA ASP A 63 13.98 -1.61 -11.58
C ASP A 63 14.26 -1.25 -10.11
N GLY A 64 13.34 -1.60 -9.19
CA GLY A 64 13.48 -1.29 -7.77
C GLY A 64 12.78 -0.01 -7.31
N ASN A 65 12.09 0.71 -8.19
CA ASN A 65 11.30 1.89 -7.81
C ASN A 65 9.90 1.51 -7.30
N LEU A 66 9.49 2.07 -6.17
CA LEU A 66 8.09 2.03 -5.73
C LEU A 66 7.38 3.32 -6.17
N CYS A 67 6.35 3.19 -7.01
CA CYS A 67 5.57 4.32 -7.52
C CYS A 67 4.08 4.19 -7.17
N ILE A 68 3.37 5.33 -7.17
CA ILE A 68 1.92 5.45 -6.97
C ILE A 68 1.32 6.18 -8.17
#